data_AF-A0A7G8PKM1-F1
#
_entry.id   AF-A0A7G8PKM1-F1
#
_cell.length_a   1.000
_cell.length_b   1.000
_cell.length_c   1.000
_cell.angle_alpha   90.00
_cell.angle_beta   90.00
_cell.angle_gamma   90.00
#
_symmetry.space_group_name_H-M   'P 1'
#
loop_
_entity.id
_entity.type
_entity.pdbx_description
1 polymer ?
#
loop_
_entity_poly.entity_id
_entity_poly.type
_entity_poly.pdbx_seq_one_letter_code
_entity_poly.pdbx_strand_id
1 'polypeptide(L)'
;MASYNLSDERREHMIRMILGEEVLERPDLDEPARLMYVVGGFVADDTGFVSQADLDEAWNNPSMRQAAKALLTEARSIPSGRGRVI
;
A
#
# COMPACT_ATOMS: atom_id res chain seq x y z
N MET A 1 -14.02 -8.23 15.61
CA MET A 1 -12.97 -8.05 14.60
C MET A 1 -13.13 -6.66 14.03
N ALA A 2 -12.22 -5.72 14.37
CA ALA A 2 -12.26 -4.39 13.78
C ALA A 2 -11.76 -4.51 12.33
N SER A 3 -12.65 -4.30 11.36
CA SER A 3 -12.25 -4.07 9.98
C SER A 3 -11.50 -2.74 9.94
N TYR A 4 -10.21 -2.76 9.61
CA TYR A 4 -9.46 -1.55 9.28
C TYR A 4 -10.09 -0.93 8.03
N ASN A 5 -11.08 -0.08 8.24
CA ASN A 5 -11.74 0.67 7.18
C ASN A 5 -10.96 1.97 7.04
N LEU A 6 -10.08 2.03 6.05
CA LEU A 6 -9.43 3.28 5.66
C LEU A 6 -10.52 4.23 5.18
N SER A 7 -10.34 5.53 5.40
CA SER A 7 -11.15 6.52 4.68
C SER A 7 -10.90 6.36 3.18
N ASP A 8 -11.91 6.65 2.37
CA ASP A 8 -11.80 6.59 0.91
C ASP A 8 -10.66 7.48 0.41
N GLU A 9 -10.44 8.64 1.03
CA GLU A 9 -9.33 9.55 0.72
C GLU A 9 -7.95 8.90 0.96
N ARG A 10 -7.77 8.21 2.09
CA ARG A 10 -6.49 7.54 2.41
C ARG A 10 -6.27 6.35 1.49
N ARG A 11 -7.33 5.64 1.12
CA ARG A 11 -7.29 4.55 0.14
C ARG A 11 -6.85 5.06 -1.24
N GLU A 12 -7.48 6.12 -1.74
CA GLU A 12 -7.12 6.74 -3.02
C GLU A 12 -5.68 7.26 -3.02
N HIS A 13 -5.27 7.91 -1.94
CA HIS A 13 -3.89 8.39 -1.79
C HIS A 13 -2.87 7.24 -1.89
N MET A 14 -3.11 6.15 -1.17
CA MET A 14 -2.23 4.98 -1.19
C MET A 14 -2.16 4.31 -2.57
N ILE A 15 -3.29 4.22 -3.29
CA ILE A 15 -3.30 3.71 -4.67
C ILE A 15 -2.45 4.59 -5.59
N ARG A 16 -2.59 5.92 -5.49
CA ARG A 16 -1.77 6.86 -6.26
C ARG A 16 -0.28 6.70 -5.95
N MET A 17 0.09 6.51 -4.68
CA MET A 17 1.47 6.23 -4.30
C MET A 17 2.00 4.92 -4.90
N ILE A 18 1.24 3.83 -4.80
CA ILE A 18 1.64 2.51 -5.34
C ILE A 18 1.92 2.60 -6.84
N LEU A 19 1.05 3.29 -7.58
CA LEU A 19 1.19 3.48 -9.03
C LEU A 19 2.29 4.48 -9.39
N GLY A 20 2.38 5.60 -8.66
CA GLY A 20 3.34 6.68 -8.91
C GLY A 20 4.79 6.27 -8.64
N GLU A 21 5.01 5.44 -7.62
CA GLU A 21 6.33 4.89 -7.26
C GLU A 21 6.65 3.57 -8.00
N GLU A 22 5.80 3.18 -8.96
CA GLU A 22 5.93 1.96 -9.76
C GLU A 22 6.15 0.69 -8.91
N VAL A 23 5.55 0.62 -7.70
CA VAL A 23 5.78 -0.45 -6.71
C VAL A 23 5.47 -1.84 -7.30
N LEU A 24 4.51 -1.91 -8.23
CA LEU A 24 4.10 -3.15 -8.88
C LEU A 24 5.12 -3.61 -9.94
N GLU A 25 5.70 -2.67 -10.67
CA GLU A 25 6.65 -2.91 -11.77
C GLU A 25 8.10 -3.02 -11.31
N ARG A 26 8.42 -2.56 -10.10
CA ARG A 26 9.77 -2.63 -9.53
C ARG A 26 10.29 -4.07 -9.44
N PRO A 27 11.40 -4.41 -10.13
CA PRO A 27 11.94 -5.77 -10.18
C PRO A 27 12.68 -6.16 -8.89
N ASP A 28 13.08 -5.18 -8.09
CA ASP A 28 13.74 -5.34 -6.79
C ASP A 28 12.77 -5.59 -5.63
N LEU A 29 11.46 -5.41 -5.87
CA LEU A 29 10.41 -5.64 -4.88
C LEU A 29 9.69 -6.96 -5.17
N ASP A 30 9.84 -7.91 -4.25
CA ASP A 30 9.03 -9.12 -4.23
C ASP A 30 7.64 -8.87 -3.61
N GLU A 31 6.75 -9.87 -3.70
CA GLU A 31 5.38 -9.72 -3.21
C GLU A 31 5.29 -9.38 -1.70
N PRO A 32 6.07 -10.02 -0.82
CA PRO A 32 6.15 -9.61 0.59
C PRO A 32 6.61 -8.16 0.78
N ALA A 33 7.63 -7.70 0.05
CA ALA A 33 8.12 -6.32 0.15
C ALA A 33 7.08 -5.30 -0.33
N ARG A 34 6.37 -5.59 -1.44
CA ARG A 34 5.24 -4.77 -1.91
C ARG A 34 4.13 -4.71 -0.87
N LEU A 35 3.83 -5.82 -0.21
CA LEU A 35 2.83 -5.86 0.85
C LEU A 35 3.28 -5.03 2.06
N MET A 36 4.55 -5.16 2.46
CA MET A 36 5.14 -4.39 3.55
C MET A 36 5.10 -2.88 3.27
N TYR A 37 5.38 -2.47 2.03
CA TYR A 37 5.27 -1.07 1.59
C TYR A 37 3.86 -0.51 1.87
N VAL A 38 2.82 -1.25 1.50
CA VAL A 38 1.43 -0.82 1.72
C VAL A 38 1.06 -0.80 3.20
N VAL A 39 1.50 -1.80 3.97
CA VAL A 39 1.32 -1.82 5.42
C VAL A 39 1.99 -0.61 6.08
N GLY A 40 3.22 -0.30 5.67
CA GLY A 40 3.95 0.89 6.13
C GLY A 40 3.18 2.18 5.85
N GLY A 41 2.64 2.34 4.64
CA GLY A 41 1.84 3.53 4.33
C GLY A 41 0.52 3.66 5.10
N PHE A 42 -0.01 2.58 5.69
CA PHE A 42 -1.19 2.69 6.57
C PHE A 42 -0.87 3.23 7.97
N VAL A 43 0.34 2.97 8.46
CA VAL A 43 0.80 3.40 9.79
C VAL A 43 1.74 4.58 9.76
N ALA A 44 2.16 5.03 8.57
CA ALA A 44 2.92 6.24 8.41
C ALA A 44 2.14 7.44 8.98
N ASP A 45 2.85 8.30 9.69
CA ASP A 45 2.31 9.57 10.13
C ASP A 45 2.18 10.56 8.94
N ASP A 46 1.66 11.75 9.23
CA ASP A 46 1.44 12.78 8.21
C ASP A 46 2.74 13.34 7.60
N THR A 47 3.91 12.96 8.14
CA THR A 47 5.23 13.28 7.59
C THR A 47 5.83 12.14 6.77
N GLY A 48 5.15 10.99 6.68
CA GLY A 48 5.63 9.79 6.02
C GLY A 48 6.60 8.97 6.85
N PHE A 49 6.73 9.26 8.15
CA PHE A 49 7.59 8.50 9.06
C PHE A 49 6.82 7.31 9.64
N VAL A 50 7.50 6.16 9.72
CA VAL A 50 6.97 4.92 10.30
C VAL A 50 7.88 4.48 11.44
N SER A 51 7.33 4.33 12.64
CA SER A 51 8.02 3.67 13.74
C SER A 51 8.14 2.18 13.46
N GLN A 52 9.30 1.58 13.77
CA GLN A 52 9.50 0.14 13.64
C GLN A 52 8.49 -0.65 14.50
N ALA A 53 8.15 -0.14 15.69
CA ALA A 53 7.20 -0.81 16.59
C ALA A 53 5.79 -0.87 15.97
N ASP A 54 5.34 0.24 15.37
CA ASP A 54 4.02 0.32 14.73
C ASP A 54 3.97 -0.54 13.47
N LEU A 55 5.07 -0.58 12.71
CA LEU A 55 5.21 -1.44 11.54
C LEU A 55 5.15 -2.92 11.93
N ASP A 56 5.86 -3.31 12.99
CA ASP A 56 5.87 -4.68 13.48
C ASP A 56 4.49 -5.10 13.99
N GLU A 57 3.80 -4.22 14.73
CA GLU A 57 2.42 -4.46 15.17
C GLU A 57 1.47 -4.62 13.97
N ALA A 58 1.54 -3.70 13.00
CA ALA A 58 0.69 -3.72 11.81
C ALA A 58 0.96 -4.95 10.92
N TRP A 59 2.21 -5.35 10.78
CA TRP A 59 2.59 -6.55 10.03
C TRP A 59 2.05 -7.82 10.69
N ASN A 60 2.06 -7.88 12.02
CA ASN A 60 1.51 -9.02 12.76
C ASN A 60 -0.02 -9.02 12.81
N ASN A 61 -0.69 -7.91 12.47
CA ASN A 61 -2.14 -7.81 12.41
C ASN A 61 -2.71 -8.46 11.12
N PRO A 62 -3.49 -9.55 11.21
CA PRO A 62 -4.05 -10.21 10.03
C PRO A 62 -5.00 -9.33 9.22
N SER A 63 -5.78 -8.49 9.89
CA SER A 63 -6.74 -7.59 9.23
C SER A 63 -6.04 -6.49 8.43
N MET A 64 -4.94 -5.94 8.93
CA MET A 64 -4.15 -4.96 8.17
C MET A 64 -3.47 -5.59 6.95
N ARG A 65 -2.90 -6.79 7.10
CA ARG A 65 -2.35 -7.51 5.94
C ARG A 65 -3.41 -7.83 4.90
N GLN A 66 -4.63 -8.17 5.31
CA GLN A 66 -5.73 -8.39 4.38
C GLN A 66 -6.13 -7.11 3.65
N ALA A 67 -6.24 -5.98 4.36
CA ALA A 67 -6.52 -4.68 3.75
C ALA A 67 -5.43 -4.26 2.75
N ALA A 68 -4.15 -4.48 3.10
CA ALA A 68 -3.03 -4.16 2.23
C ALA A 68 -3.02 -5.03 0.96
N LYS A 69 -3.34 -6.33 1.08
CA LYS A 69 -3.53 -7.22 -0.08
C LYS A 69 -4.68 -6.78 -0.98
N ALA A 70 -5.80 -6.36 -0.40
CA ALA A 70 -6.94 -5.86 -1.15
C ALA A 70 -6.56 -4.61 -1.96
N LEU A 71 -5.83 -3.69 -1.32
CA LEU A 71 -5.34 -2.48 -1.97
C LEU A 71 -4.35 -2.75 -3.11
N LEU A 72 -3.41 -3.69 -2.93
CA LEU A 72 -2.51 -4.11 -4.00
C LEU A 72 -3.25 -4.75 -5.17
N THR A 73 -4.27 -5.57 -4.87
CA THR A 73 -5.12 -6.19 -5.90
C THR A 73 -5.87 -5.13 -6.69
N GLU A 74 -6.39 -4.11 -6.01
CA GLU A 74 -7.04 -2.97 -6.63
C GLU A 74 -6.07 -2.14 -7.48
N ALA A 75 -4.89 -1.80 -6.96
CA ALA A 75 -3.90 -1.06 -7.73
C ALA A 75 -3.52 -1.79 -9.04
N ARG A 76 -3.47 -3.13 -9.02
CA ARG A 76 -3.23 -3.94 -10.24
C ARG A 76 -4.37 -3.92 -11.24
N SER A 77 -5.60 -3.70 -10.80
CA SER A 77 -6.76 -3.65 -11.70
C SER A 77 -6.88 -2.32 -12.42
N ILE A 78 -6.18 -1.29 -11.92
CA ILE A 78 -6.08 0.01 -12.57
C ILE A 78 -5.05 -0.10 -13.68
N PRO A 79 -5.41 0.24 -14.94
CA PRO A 79 -4.43 0.31 -16.01
C PRO A 79 -3.38 1.36 -15.64
N SER A 80 -2.16 0.92 -15.30
CA SER A 80 -1.05 1.85 -15.18
C SER A 80 -0.90 2.50 -16.55
N GLY A 81 -1.08 3.82 -16.59
CA GLY A 81 -1.19 4.61 -17.81
C GLY A 81 0.12 4.67 -18.59
N ARG A 82 0.65 3.55 -19.06
CA ARG A 82 1.56 3.47 -20.21
C ARG A 82 0.73 3.45 -21.50
N GLY A 83 -0.16 4.43 -21.61
CA GLY A 83 -0.71 4.95 -22.85
C GLY A 83 -0.01 6.27 -23.13
N ARG A 84 1.05 6.20 -23.92
CA ARG A 84 1.88 7.29 -24.44
C ARG A 84 1.06 8.54 -24.84
N VAL A 85 1.36 9.68 -24.23
CA VAL A 85 1.22 11.03 -24.79
C VAL A 85 2.54 11.69 -24.35
N ILE A 86 3.55 11.88 -25.18
CA ILE A 86 3.63 12.56 -26.49
C ILE A 86 4.74 11.92 -27.32
#